data_AF-A0A7C1EE03-F1
#
_entry.id   AF-A0A7C1EE03-F1
#
_cell.length_a   1.000
_cell.length_b   1.000
_cell.length_c   1.000
_cell.angle_alpha   90.00
_cell.angle_beta   90.00
_cell.angle_gamma   90.00
#
_symmetry.space_group_name_H-M   'P 1'
#
loop_
_entity.id
_entity.type
_entity.pdbx_description
1 polymer ?
#
loop_
_entity_poly.entity_id
_entity_poly.type
_entity_poly.pdbx_seq_one_letter_code
_entity_poly.pdbx_strand_id
1 'polypeptide(L)' 'MSRCITMGIKRKVRQTGESLAVTIPSQIAQLHDIKEGDYLEFEPIGTGEFRIRKV' A
#
# COMPACT_ATOMS: atom_id res chain seq x y z
N MET A 1 -10.04 -24.42 -3.84
CA MET A 1 -9.63 -23.19 -4.55
C MET A 1 -10.35 -22.01 -3.94
N SER A 2 -9.79 -21.42 -2.88
CA SER A 2 -10.42 -20.30 -2.18
C SER A 2 -10.33 -19.04 -3.05
N ARG A 3 -11.47 -18.56 -3.54
CA ARG A 3 -11.60 -17.23 -4.13
C ARG A 3 -11.29 -16.21 -3.04
N CYS A 4 -10.07 -15.67 -3.03
CA CYS A 4 -9.79 -14.47 -2.24
C CYS A 4 -10.49 -13.31 -2.93
N ILE A 5 -11.75 -13.07 -2.57
CA ILE A 5 -12.44 -11.84 -2.94
C ILE A 5 -11.75 -10.74 -2.14
N THR A 6 -10.75 -10.08 -2.72
CA THR A 6 -10.06 -8.96 -2.07
C THR A 6 -10.98 -7.75 -2.11
N MET A 7 -11.96 -7.69 -1.19
CA MET A 7 -12.62 -6.42 -0.89
C MET A 7 -11.51 -5.43 -0.51
N GLY A 8 -11.46 -4.28 -1.20
CA GLY A 8 -10.42 -3.28 -0.97
C GLY A 8 -10.28 -2.93 0.51
N ILE A 9 -9.06 -3.05 1.06
CA ILE A 9 -8.81 -2.77 2.47
C ILE A 9 -8.66 -1.26 2.65
N LYS A 10 -9.68 -0.61 3.20
CA LYS A 10 -9.60 0.81 3.54
C LYS A 10 -8.65 1.04 4.71
N ARG A 11 -7.80 2.07 4.61
CA ARG A 11 -6.91 2.52 5.69
C ARG A 11 -7.06 4.01 5.90
N LYS A 12 -7.01 4.43 7.16
CA LYS A 12 -7.01 5.84 7.54
C LYS A 12 -5.61 6.40 7.32
N VAL A 13 -5.53 7.52 6.62
CA VAL A 13 -4.29 8.29 6.45
C VAL A 13 -4.01 9.07 7.74
N ARG A 14 -2.74 9.16 8.14
CA ARG A 14 -2.30 9.92 9.31
C ARG A 14 -1.28 10.98 8.92
N GLN A 15 -1.34 12.15 9.57
CA GLN A 15 -0.30 13.17 9.46
C GLN A 15 0.97 12.70 10.19
N THR A 16 2.12 12.91 9.59
CA THR A 16 3.44 12.63 10.17
C THR A 16 4.41 13.71 9.70
N GLY A 17 4.71 14.66 10.58
CA GLY A 17 5.46 15.87 10.21
C GLY A 17 4.72 16.65 9.12
N GLU A 18 5.40 16.92 8.01
CA GLU A 18 4.84 17.58 6.83
C GLU A 18 4.23 16.62 5.81
N SER A 19 4.23 15.31 6.11
CA SER A 19 3.80 14.25 5.19
C SER A 19 2.58 13.48 5.68
N LEU A 20 1.98 12.73 4.76
CA LEU A 20 0.93 11.77 5.06
C LEU A 20 1.51 10.35 5.03
N ALA A 21 1.16 9.55 6.03
CA ALA A 21 1.52 8.15 6.10
C ALA A 21 0.26 7.27 6.03
N VAL A 22 0.40 6.14 5.34
CA VAL A 22 -0.58 5.06 5.31
C VAL A 22 0.10 3.76 5.75
N THR A 23 -0.54 3.01 6.64
CA THR A 23 -0.01 1.71 7.06
C THR A 23 -0.30 0.67 6.01
N ILE A 24 0.74 -0.02 5.53
CA ILE A 24 0.59 -1.22 4.69
C ILE A 24 0.09 -2.35 5.58
N PRO A 25 -1.09 -2.95 5.30
CA PRO A 25 -1.58 -4.09 6.06
C PRO A 25 -0.59 -5.26 5.99
N SER A 26 -0.40 -5.99 7.10
CA SER A 26 0.51 -7.14 7.14
C SER A 26 0.23 -8.18 6.05
N GLN A 27 -1.04 -8.42 5.72
CA GLN A 27 -1.44 -9.31 4.63
C GLN A 27 -0.90 -8.85 3.27
N ILE A 28 -0.95 -7.55 2.98
CA ILE A 28 -0.44 -6.98 1.71
C ILE A 28 1.09 -6.99 1.71
N ALA A 29 1.71 -6.65 2.84
CA ALA A 29 3.15 -6.71 2.99
C ALA A 29 3.69 -8.12 2.75
N GLN A 30 3.06 -9.15 3.34
CA GLN A 30 3.42 -10.56 3.12
C GLN A 30 3.20 -11.00 1.68
N LEU A 31 2.07 -10.61 1.07
CA LEU A 31 1.74 -11.00 -0.31
C LEU A 31 2.70 -10.41 -1.35
N HIS A 32 3.25 -9.23 -1.08
CA HIS A 32 4.20 -8.54 -1.96
C HIS A 32 5.66 -8.59 -1.47
N ASP A 33 5.97 -9.40 -0.45
CA ASP A 33 7.28 -9.50 0.21
C ASP A 33 7.89 -8.12 0.55
N ILE A 34 7.08 -7.21 1.09
CA ILE A 34 7.51 -5.88 1.55
C ILE A 34 7.99 -6.00 2.99
N LYS A 35 9.23 -5.54 3.23
CA LYS A 35 9.97 -5.60 4.48
C LYS A 35 10.44 -4.20 4.87
N GLU A 36 10.81 -4.06 6.14
CA GLU A 36 11.46 -2.84 6.63
C GLU A 36 12.76 -2.57 5.85
N GLY A 37 12.97 -1.31 5.46
CA GLY A 37 14.11 -0.90 4.65
C GLY A 37 13.92 -1.02 3.14
N ASP A 38 12.84 -1.65 2.67
CA ASP A 38 12.52 -1.69 1.24
C ASP A 38 12.12 -0.31 0.72
N TYR A 39 12.43 -0.09 -0.56
CA TYR A 39 11.97 1.09 -1.29
C TYR A 39 10.66 0.78 -2.02
N LEU A 40 9.74 1.73 -1.95
CA LEU A 40 8.48 1.69 -2.67
C LEU A 40 8.36 2.93 -3.56
N GLU A 41 7.91 2.72 -4.79
CA GLU A 41 7.65 3.78 -5.75
C GLU A 41 6.14 4.02 -5.88
N PHE A 42 5.76 5.30 -5.95
CA PHE A 42 4.38 5.75 -6.17
C PHE A 42 4.24 6.26 -7.59
N GLU A 43 3.39 5.62 -8.38
CA GLU A 43 3.13 5.98 -9.78
C GLU A 43 1.66 6.41 -9.94
N PRO A 44 1.37 7.64 -10.38
CA PRO A 44 -0.01 8.04 -10.66
C PRO A 44 -0.52 7.30 -11.90
N ILE A 45 -1.72 6.72 -11.81
CA ILE A 45 -2.34 5.96 -12.91
C ILE A 45 -3.67 6.56 -13.39
N GLY A 46 -4.20 7.55 -12.66
CA GLY A 46 -5.45 8.22 -12.99
C GLY A 46 -5.82 9.28 -11.95
N THR A 47 -6.95 9.95 -12.15
CA THR A 47 -7.44 10.95 -11.20
C THR A 47 -7.84 10.30 -9.89
N GLY A 48 -7.10 10.59 -8.81
CA GLY A 48 -7.36 10.03 -7.49
C GLY A 48 -6.83 8.60 -7.30
N GLU A 49 -6.08 8.07 -8.27
CA GLU A 49 -5.52 6.72 -8.22
C GLU A 49 -4.02 6.72 -8.44
N PHE A 50 -3.31 5.97 -7.60
CA PHE A 50 -1.88 5.69 -7.76
C PHE A 50 -1.61 4.21 -7.47
N ARG A 51 -0.57 3.70 -8.11
CA ARG A 51 0.00 2.37 -7.87
C ARG A 51 1.20 2.52 -6.96
N ILE A 52 1.33 1.60 -6.00
CA ILE A 52 2.56 1.42 -5.22
C ILE A 52 3.23 0.13 -5.69
N ARG A 53 4.53 0.17 -5.97
CA ARG A 53 5.33 -1.03 -6.29
C ARG A 53 6.66 -1.04 -5.52
N LYS A 54 7.14 -2.23 -5.18
CA LYS A 54 8.49 -2.42 -4.62
C LYS A 54 9.54 -2.31 -5.73
N VAL A 55 10.67 -1.65 -5.45
CA VAL A 55 11.80 -1.43 -6.36
C VAL A 55 13.11 -1.90 -5.76
#